data_AF-A0A4S2EJD3-F1
#
_entry.id   AF-A0A4S2EJD3-F1
#
_cell.length_a   1.000
_cell.length_b   1.000
_cell.length_c   1.000
_cell.angle_alpha   90.00
_cell.angle_beta   90.00
_cell.angle_gamma   90.00
#
_symmetry.space_group_name_H-M   'P 1'
#
loop_
_entity.id
_entity.type
_entity.pdbx_description
1 polymer ?
#
loop_
_entity_poly.entity_id
_entity_poly.type
_entity_poly.pdbx_seq_one_letter_code
_entity_poly.pdbx_strand_id
1 'polypeptide(L)'
;MIRVQKVRLYPDQTMKKVLDDLCDYRKLANIQHDIIHKFTTKLVSDYDKIVIEDLDVKKMQMTHVASKGLQRSSFGYFRQVLTYKAGWYDKEVVLADKYYPSTQRCSDCGHIKTGDEKISLDGNQKHKTKHNEYICYECGAIMDRDENAVANLLALLN
;
A
#
# COMPACT_ATOMS: atom_id res chain seq x y z
N MET A 1 56.64 9.09 -2.39
CA MET A 1 56.78 8.05 -1.34
C MET A 1 55.43 7.37 -1.17
N ILE A 2 55.28 6.12 -1.62
CA ILE A 2 54.00 5.39 -1.55
C ILE A 2 53.82 4.89 -0.11
N ARG A 3 52.76 5.31 0.59
CA ARG A 3 52.38 4.77 1.90
C ARG A 3 51.74 3.41 1.69
N VAL A 4 52.34 2.37 2.25
CA VAL A 4 51.79 1.01 2.26
C VAL A 4 51.31 0.71 3.67
N GLN A 5 50.01 0.41 3.83
CA GLN A 5 49.43 0.02 5.12
C GLN A 5 48.99 -1.44 5.05
N LYS A 6 49.45 -2.25 6.01
CA LYS A 6 49.03 -3.65 6.14
C LYS A 6 47.62 -3.66 6.75
N VAL A 7 46.59 -3.87 5.94
CA VAL A 7 45.19 -3.96 6.39
C VAL A 7 44.84 -5.43 6.61
N ARG A 8 44.21 -5.75 7.75
CA ARG A 8 43.74 -7.10 8.05
C ARG A 8 42.45 -7.34 7.27
N LEU A 9 42.46 -8.30 6.34
CA LEU A 9 41.35 -8.56 5.41
C LEU A 9 40.16 -9.33 6.04
N TYR A 10 40.22 -9.70 7.33
CA TYR A 10 39.26 -10.57 8.03
C TYR A 10 39.13 -10.19 9.52
N PRO A 11 37.97 -10.46 10.17
CA PRO A 11 37.06 -9.39 10.51
C PRO A 11 37.54 -8.61 11.73
N ASP A 12 37.79 -7.32 11.51
CA ASP A 12 37.89 -6.35 12.57
C ASP A 12 36.50 -6.04 13.15
N GLN A 13 36.45 -5.19 14.19
CA GLN A 13 35.21 -4.84 14.86
C GLN A 13 34.18 -4.18 13.92
N THR A 14 34.65 -3.50 12.87
CA THR A 14 33.81 -2.84 11.88
C THR A 14 33.14 -3.88 10.98
N MET A 15 33.90 -4.85 10.47
CA MET A 15 33.38 -5.92 9.62
C MET A 15 32.35 -6.79 10.35
N LYS A 16 32.56 -7.07 11.66
CA LYS A 16 31.57 -7.80 12.47
C LYS A 16 30.24 -7.05 12.56
N LYS A 17 30.26 -5.75 12.87
CA LYS A 17 29.06 -4.91 12.92
C LYS A 17 28.31 -4.90 11.58
N VAL A 18 29.02 -4.74 10.46
CA VAL A 18 28.40 -4.78 9.13
C VAL A 18 27.73 -6.12 8.85
N LEU A 19 28.35 -7.23 9.23
CA LEU A 19 27.77 -8.57 9.06
C LEU A 19 26.54 -8.79 9.95
N ASP A 20 26.58 -8.30 11.20
CA ASP A 20 25.46 -8.35 12.14
C ASP A 20 24.27 -7.51 11.62
N ASP A 21 24.53 -6.29 11.18
CA ASP A 21 23.52 -5.41 10.58
C ASP A 21 22.87 -6.08 9.36
N LEU A 22 23.68 -6.64 8.44
CA LEU A 22 23.17 -7.38 7.27
C LEU A 22 22.32 -8.60 7.67
N CYS A 23 22.70 -9.31 8.74
CA CYS A 23 21.94 -10.43 9.28
C CYS A 23 20.57 -9.97 9.80
N ASP A 24 20.53 -8.85 10.51
CA ASP A 24 19.29 -8.30 11.05
C ASP A 24 18.36 -7.75 9.96
N TYR A 25 18.90 -7.07 8.94
CA TYR A 25 18.12 -6.68 7.76
C TYR A 25 17.50 -7.90 7.05
N ARG A 26 18.26 -8.99 6.92
CA ARG A 26 17.75 -10.24 6.33
C ARG A 26 16.62 -10.85 7.18
N LYS A 27 16.76 -10.86 8.50
CA LYS A 27 15.69 -11.35 9.41
C LYS A 27 14.41 -10.53 9.25
N LEU A 28 14.53 -9.20 9.24
CA LEU A 28 13.39 -8.29 9.07
C LEU A 28 12.68 -8.51 7.73
N ALA A 29 13.44 -8.63 6.64
CA ALA A 29 12.88 -8.93 5.32
C ALA A 29 12.14 -10.28 5.30
N ASN A 30 12.71 -11.32 5.92
CA ASN A 30 12.07 -12.63 6.02
C ASN A 30 10.75 -12.59 6.82
N ILE A 31 10.71 -11.84 7.92
CA ILE A 31 9.48 -11.67 8.71
C ILE A 31 8.40 -10.96 7.88
N GLN A 32 8.77 -9.89 7.17
CA GLN A 32 7.83 -9.16 6.30
C GLN A 32 7.29 -10.06 5.18
N HIS A 33 8.17 -10.85 4.55
CA HIS A 33 7.75 -11.80 3.53
C HIS A 33 6.83 -12.88 4.09
N ASP A 34 7.16 -13.46 5.25
CA ASP A 34 6.33 -14.48 5.89
C ASP A 34 4.93 -13.96 6.23
N ILE A 35 4.81 -12.72 6.75
CA ILE A 35 3.52 -12.07 7.01
C ILE A 35 2.72 -11.95 5.72
N ILE A 36 3.34 -11.45 4.64
CA ILE A 36 2.67 -11.26 3.35
C ILE A 36 2.23 -12.60 2.76
N HIS A 37 3.07 -13.64 2.86
CA HIS A 37 2.71 -14.98 2.42
C HIS A 37 1.53 -15.53 3.22
N LYS A 38 1.55 -15.49 4.55
CA LYS A 38 0.45 -15.99 5.38
C LYS A 38 -0.85 -15.24 5.12
N PHE A 39 -0.78 -13.91 5.03
CA PHE A 39 -1.95 -13.07 4.81
C PHE A 39 -2.58 -13.30 3.43
N THR A 40 -1.77 -13.31 2.36
CA THR A 40 -2.27 -13.60 1.00
C THR A 40 -2.85 -15.02 0.87
N THR A 41 -2.23 -16.02 1.52
CA THR A 41 -2.79 -17.39 1.55
C THR A 41 -4.15 -17.41 2.24
N LYS A 42 -4.32 -16.67 3.34
CA LYS A 42 -5.61 -16.54 4.01
C LYS A 42 -6.64 -15.91 3.08
N LEU A 43 -6.31 -14.81 2.41
CA LEU A 43 -7.23 -14.12 1.50
C LEU A 43 -7.73 -15.03 0.37
N VAL A 44 -6.83 -15.74 -0.33
CA VAL A 44 -7.23 -16.62 -1.45
C VAL A 44 -7.90 -17.92 -0.98
N SER A 45 -7.74 -18.30 0.28
CA SER A 45 -8.48 -19.42 0.86
C SER A 45 -9.90 -19.03 1.25
N ASP A 46 -10.09 -17.80 1.73
CA ASP A 46 -11.35 -17.32 2.31
C ASP A 46 -12.29 -16.68 1.27
N TYR A 47 -11.76 -16.12 0.17
CA TYR A 47 -12.52 -15.32 -0.78
C TYR A 47 -12.31 -15.75 -2.23
N ASP A 48 -13.40 -15.72 -3.02
CA ASP A 48 -13.38 -16.06 -4.45
C ASP A 48 -12.91 -14.92 -5.34
N LYS A 49 -13.26 -13.69 -4.95
CA LYS A 49 -12.91 -12.46 -5.66
C LYS A 49 -12.31 -11.45 -4.70
N ILE A 50 -11.22 -10.81 -5.09
CA ILE A 50 -10.49 -9.85 -4.27
C ILE A 50 -10.21 -8.61 -5.11
N VAL A 51 -10.71 -7.45 -4.67
CA VAL A 51 -10.41 -6.16 -5.30
C VAL A 51 -9.32 -5.44 -4.51
N ILE A 52 -8.33 -4.88 -5.21
CA ILE A 52 -7.29 -4.03 -4.61
C ILE A 52 -7.03 -2.79 -5.48
N GLU A 53 -6.56 -1.71 -4.87
CA GLU A 53 -6.16 -0.51 -5.60
C GLU A 53 -4.84 -0.69 -6.35
N ASP A 54 -4.74 -0.16 -7.58
CA ASP A 54 -3.47 -0.07 -8.30
C ASP A 54 -2.66 1.15 -7.83
N LEU A 55 -1.96 0.99 -6.71
CA LEU A 55 -1.07 2.01 -6.17
C LEU A 55 0.23 2.10 -6.99
N ASP A 56 0.55 3.27 -7.53
CA ASP A 56 1.81 3.52 -8.22
C ASP A 56 2.98 3.62 -7.22
N VAL A 57 3.54 2.46 -6.90
CA VAL A 57 4.68 2.30 -6.00
C VAL A 57 5.86 3.20 -6.39
N LYS A 58 6.10 3.44 -7.69
CA LYS A 58 7.23 4.29 -8.16
C LYS A 58 7.00 5.76 -7.86
N LYS A 59 5.81 6.30 -8.19
CA LYS A 59 5.46 7.69 -7.89
C LYS A 59 5.35 7.94 -6.38
N MET A 60 5.01 6.90 -5.63
CA MET A 60 4.93 6.91 -4.18
C MET A 60 6.30 6.78 -3.49
N GLN A 61 7.31 6.15 -4.10
CA GLN A 61 8.68 6.12 -3.53
C GLN A 61 9.37 7.50 -3.53
N MET A 62 8.90 8.46 -4.34
CA MET A 62 9.48 9.81 -4.43
C MET A 62 9.12 10.76 -3.29
N THR A 63 8.20 10.40 -2.39
CA THR A 63 7.94 11.19 -1.18
C THR A 63 8.94 10.84 -0.08
N HIS A 64 9.70 11.85 0.37
CA HIS A 64 10.85 11.83 1.31
C HIS A 64 10.66 11.15 2.68
N VAL A 65 9.53 10.48 2.95
CA VAL A 65 9.28 9.82 4.23
C VAL A 65 9.69 8.35 4.11
N ALA A 66 10.83 7.98 4.69
CA ALA A 66 11.40 6.63 4.64
C ALA A 66 10.43 5.52 5.12
N SER A 67 9.57 5.81 6.12
CA SER A 67 8.54 4.87 6.61
C SER A 67 7.46 4.59 5.56
N LYS A 68 7.14 5.59 4.73
CA LYS A 68 6.23 5.41 3.59
C LYS A 68 6.90 4.55 2.51
N GLY A 69 8.18 4.78 2.21
CA GLY A 69 8.93 3.99 1.21
C GLY A 69 8.92 2.48 1.48
N LEU A 70 9.12 2.08 2.74
CA LEU A 70 9.12 0.67 3.15
C LEU A 70 7.73 0.02 3.09
N GLN A 71 6.68 0.70 3.60
CA GLN A 71 5.30 0.21 3.45
C GLN A 71 4.90 0.08 1.96
N ARG A 72 5.43 0.96 1.10
CA ARG A 72 5.14 1.02 -0.34
C ARG A 72 5.82 -0.10 -1.13
N SER A 73 7.09 -0.41 -0.85
CA SER A 73 7.75 -1.58 -1.45
C SER A 73 7.03 -2.88 -1.07
N SER A 74 6.52 -2.97 0.16
CA SER A 74 5.76 -4.12 0.63
C SER A 74 4.42 -4.28 -0.08
N PHE A 75 3.77 -3.19 -0.54
CA PHE A 75 2.53 -3.28 -1.30
C PHE A 75 2.74 -3.86 -2.71
N GLY A 76 3.83 -3.48 -3.39
CA GLY A 76 4.18 -4.06 -4.69
C GLY A 76 4.43 -5.57 -4.58
N TYR A 77 5.16 -5.99 -3.56
CA TYR A 77 5.39 -7.41 -3.27
C TYR A 77 4.10 -8.12 -2.83
N PHE A 78 3.26 -7.51 -1.99
CA PHE A 78 1.94 -8.03 -1.63
C PHE A 78 1.07 -8.30 -2.86
N ARG A 79 0.96 -7.33 -3.79
CA ARG A 79 0.23 -7.50 -5.05
C ARG A 79 0.79 -8.69 -5.84
N GLN A 80 2.10 -8.75 -6.02
CA GLN A 80 2.75 -9.85 -6.75
C GLN A 80 2.40 -11.20 -6.11
N VAL A 81 2.51 -11.31 -4.79
CA VAL A 81 2.23 -12.53 -4.04
C VAL A 81 0.75 -12.93 -4.12
N LEU A 82 -0.14 -11.96 -3.96
CA LEU A 82 -1.58 -12.18 -4.06
C LEU A 82 -1.97 -12.67 -5.45
N THR A 83 -1.49 -12.01 -6.51
CA THR A 83 -1.83 -12.35 -7.90
C THR A 83 -1.43 -13.77 -8.26
N TYR A 84 -0.18 -14.20 -7.97
CA TYR A 84 0.21 -15.56 -8.33
C TYR A 84 -0.53 -16.62 -7.50
N LYS A 85 -0.81 -16.35 -6.22
CA LYS A 85 -1.56 -17.30 -5.37
C LYS A 85 -3.02 -17.39 -5.78
N ALA A 86 -3.63 -16.27 -6.17
CA ALA A 86 -4.98 -16.30 -6.72
C ALA A 86 -5.03 -17.21 -7.95
N GLY A 87 -4.04 -17.12 -8.85
CA GLY A 87 -3.91 -18.05 -9.97
C GLY A 87 -3.75 -19.51 -9.57
N TRP A 88 -3.08 -19.83 -8.45
CA TRP A 88 -2.97 -21.20 -7.95
C TRP A 88 -4.28 -21.75 -7.37
N TYR A 89 -5.10 -20.89 -6.78
CA TYR A 89 -6.34 -21.25 -6.09
C TYR A 89 -7.59 -21.01 -6.96
N ASP A 90 -7.41 -20.69 -8.24
CA ASP A 90 -8.48 -20.33 -9.19
C ASP A 90 -9.37 -19.19 -8.67
N LYS A 91 -8.72 -18.14 -8.15
CA LYS A 91 -9.37 -16.94 -7.58
C LYS A 91 -9.18 -15.73 -8.48
N GLU A 92 -10.14 -14.82 -8.43
CA GLU A 92 -10.10 -13.58 -9.21
C GLU A 92 -9.50 -12.44 -8.38
N VAL A 93 -8.50 -11.74 -8.94
CA VAL A 93 -7.98 -10.50 -8.37
C VAL A 93 -8.28 -9.36 -9.33
N VAL A 94 -9.12 -8.43 -8.91
CA VAL A 94 -9.49 -7.24 -9.68
C VAL A 94 -8.62 -6.07 -9.22
N LEU A 95 -7.89 -5.47 -10.16
CA LEU A 95 -7.15 -4.25 -9.91
C LEU A 95 -8.04 -3.06 -10.28
N ALA A 96 -8.36 -2.23 -9.30
CA ALA A 96 -8.99 -0.94 -9.58
C ALA A 96 -8.00 -0.07 -10.36
N ASP A 97 -8.48 0.58 -11.42
CA ASP A 97 -7.67 1.50 -12.21
C ASP A 97 -6.98 2.52 -11.31
N LYS A 98 -5.73 2.87 -11.64
CA LYS A 98 -4.92 3.81 -10.86
C LYS A 98 -5.57 5.18 -10.66
N TYR A 99 -6.44 5.60 -11.57
CA TYR A 99 -7.17 6.86 -11.50
C TYR A 99 -8.60 6.68 -11.01
N TYR A 100 -8.98 5.47 -10.58
CA TYR A 100 -10.28 5.19 -10.01
C TYR A 100 -10.49 6.03 -8.74
N PRO A 101 -11.52 6.89 -8.69
CA PRO A 101 -11.67 7.86 -7.61
C PRO A 101 -12.38 7.25 -6.39
N SER A 102 -11.91 6.10 -5.88
CA SER A 102 -12.55 5.34 -4.76
C SER A 102 -12.91 6.23 -3.56
N THR A 103 -12.02 7.15 -3.18
CA THR A 103 -12.21 8.02 -2.02
C THR A 103 -12.91 9.35 -2.34
N GLN A 104 -13.22 9.62 -3.60
CA GLN A 104 -13.86 10.87 -4.06
C GLN A 104 -15.23 10.63 -4.70
N ARG A 105 -15.49 9.41 -5.17
CA ARG A 105 -16.77 8.94 -5.68
C ARG A 105 -17.68 8.62 -4.52
N CYS A 106 -18.94 9.03 -4.56
CA CYS A 106 -19.94 8.60 -3.59
C CYS A 106 -20.38 7.19 -3.92
N SER A 107 -20.31 6.27 -2.95
CA SER A 107 -20.77 4.89 -3.10
C SER A 107 -22.29 4.78 -3.26
N ASP A 108 -23.05 5.77 -2.78
CA ASP A 108 -24.51 5.80 -2.83
C ASP A 108 -25.05 6.31 -4.18
N CYS A 109 -24.57 7.48 -4.65
CA CYS A 109 -25.10 8.12 -5.87
C CYS A 109 -24.13 8.19 -7.05
N GLY A 110 -22.86 7.80 -6.86
CA GLY A 110 -21.84 7.83 -7.91
C GLY A 110 -21.25 9.21 -8.24
N HIS A 111 -21.71 10.29 -7.61
CA HIS A 111 -21.13 11.64 -7.78
C HIS A 111 -19.63 11.64 -7.44
N ILE A 112 -18.80 12.31 -8.25
CA ILE A 112 -17.36 12.38 -8.05
C ILE A 112 -16.97 13.80 -7.65
N LYS A 113 -16.37 13.94 -6.47
CA LYS A 113 -15.84 15.22 -5.98
C LYS A 113 -14.68 15.69 -6.86
N THR A 114 -14.77 16.94 -7.32
CA THR A 114 -13.73 17.59 -8.14
C THR A 114 -13.34 18.95 -7.55
N GLY A 115 -12.25 19.55 -8.05
CA GLY A 115 -11.82 20.88 -7.61
C GLY A 115 -11.62 21.01 -6.10
N ASP A 116 -12.26 22.04 -5.53
CA ASP A 116 -12.24 22.41 -4.11
C ASP A 116 -13.09 21.50 -3.21
N GLU A 117 -13.86 20.59 -3.80
CA GLU A 117 -14.67 19.60 -3.10
C GLU A 117 -13.93 18.31 -2.81
N LYS A 118 -12.71 18.14 -3.36
CA LYS A 118 -11.88 16.97 -3.10
C LYS A 118 -11.56 16.84 -1.60
N ILE A 119 -11.57 15.60 -1.13
CA ILE A 119 -11.10 15.25 0.22
C ILE A 119 -9.60 14.99 0.13
N SER A 120 -8.80 15.82 0.79
CA SER A 120 -7.35 15.70 0.87
C SER A 120 -6.92 15.02 2.17
N LEU A 121 -5.60 14.88 2.40
CA LEU A 121 -5.07 14.37 3.67
C LEU A 121 -5.41 15.28 4.87
N ASP A 122 -5.71 16.55 4.61
CA ASP A 122 -6.15 17.52 5.61
C ASP A 122 -7.68 17.66 5.67
N GLY A 123 -8.41 16.80 4.93
CA GLY A 123 -9.86 16.88 4.78
C GLY A 123 -10.31 17.76 3.63
N ASN A 124 -11.54 18.28 3.71
CA ASN A 124 -12.08 19.21 2.74
C ASN A 124 -12.09 20.64 3.31
N GLN A 125 -11.37 21.55 2.66
CA GLN A 125 -11.20 22.92 3.15
C GLN A 125 -12.46 23.78 2.97
N LYS A 126 -13.16 23.62 1.83
CA LYS A 126 -14.37 24.39 1.48
C LYS A 126 -15.49 24.18 2.49
N HIS A 127 -15.70 22.93 2.89
CA HIS A 127 -16.77 22.51 3.80
C HIS A 127 -16.28 22.24 5.22
N LYS A 128 -14.98 22.39 5.48
CA LYS A 128 -14.33 22.20 6.79
C LYS A 128 -14.57 20.81 7.41
N THR A 129 -14.54 19.77 6.58
CA THR A 129 -14.65 18.38 7.05
C THR A 129 -13.27 17.77 7.25
N LYS A 130 -13.17 16.78 8.14
CA LYS A 130 -11.93 16.05 8.39
C LYS A 130 -11.64 15.04 7.27
N HIS A 131 -10.40 14.54 7.24
CA HIS A 131 -9.95 13.59 6.22
C HIS A 131 -10.65 12.23 6.27
N ASN A 132 -11.16 11.81 7.43
CA ASN A 132 -11.89 10.55 7.61
C ASN A 132 -13.40 10.70 7.39
N GLU A 133 -13.91 11.92 7.24
CA GLU A 133 -15.34 12.17 7.03
C GLU A 133 -15.65 12.23 5.54
N TYR A 134 -16.66 11.47 5.09
CA TYR A 134 -17.21 11.57 3.75
C TYR A 134 -18.63 12.11 3.80
N ILE A 135 -18.82 13.28 3.19
CA ILE A 135 -20.15 13.88 2.99
C ILE A 135 -20.36 14.09 1.50
N CYS A 136 -21.39 13.49 0.93
CA CYS A 136 -21.78 13.73 -0.46
C CYS A 136 -22.63 15.01 -0.56
N TYR A 137 -22.19 16.00 -1.33
CA TYR A 137 -22.91 17.27 -1.50
C TYR A 137 -23.99 17.20 -2.59
N GLU A 138 -24.11 16.05 -3.26
CA GLU A 138 -25.15 15.77 -4.27
C GLU A 138 -26.36 15.06 -3.64
N CYS A 139 -26.15 13.93 -2.96
CA CYS A 139 -27.23 13.12 -2.37
C CYS A 139 -27.38 13.24 -0.85
N GLY A 140 -26.43 13.90 -0.16
CA GLY A 140 -26.47 14.07 1.29
C GLY A 140 -25.97 12.88 2.11
N ALA A 141 -25.46 11.81 1.50
CA ALA A 141 -24.90 10.67 2.22
C ALA A 141 -23.73 11.08 3.13
N ILE A 142 -23.70 10.53 4.34
CA ILE A 142 -22.66 10.77 5.36
C ILE A 142 -22.14 9.42 5.84
N MET A 143 -20.83 9.20 5.76
CA MET A 143 -20.15 7.97 6.19
C MET A 143 -18.66 8.21 6.44
N ASP A 144 -17.94 7.19 6.91
CA ASP A 144 -16.48 7.23 6.94
C ASP A 144 -15.90 7.15 5.51
N ARG A 145 -14.81 7.87 5.26
CA ARG A 145 -14.15 7.92 3.95
C ARG A 145 -13.64 6.56 3.48
N ASP A 146 -13.10 5.76 4.40
CA ASP A 146 -12.56 4.45 4.04
C ASP A 146 -13.71 3.45 3.81
N GLU A 147 -14.82 3.55 4.56
CA GLU A 147 -16.05 2.79 4.27
C GLU A 147 -16.62 3.11 2.88
N ASN A 148 -16.69 4.40 2.51
CA ASN A 148 -17.09 4.82 1.17
C ASN A 148 -16.16 4.25 0.09
N ALA A 149 -14.85 4.30 0.33
CA ALA A 149 -13.85 3.77 -0.61
C ALA A 149 -13.97 2.26 -0.79
N VAL A 150 -14.15 1.50 0.30
CA VAL A 150 -14.38 0.05 0.24
C VAL A 150 -15.64 -0.26 -0.56
N ALA A 151 -16.76 0.43 -0.32
CA ALA A 151 -18.00 0.22 -1.06
C ALA A 151 -17.82 0.48 -2.57
N ASN A 152 -17.09 1.54 -2.95
CA ASN A 152 -16.76 1.81 -4.36
C ASN A 152 -15.88 0.71 -4.97
N LEU A 153 -14.87 0.22 -4.25
CA LEU A 153 -14.03 -0.87 -4.75
C LEU A 153 -14.82 -2.16 -4.92
N LEU A 154 -15.69 -2.50 -3.97
CA LEU A 154 -16.56 -3.68 -4.08
C LEU A 154 -17.49 -3.60 -5.29
N ALA A 155 -17.92 -2.40 -5.68
CA ALA A 155 -18.73 -2.21 -6.89
C ALA A 155 -18.00 -2.61 -8.19
N LEU A 156 -16.67 -2.78 -8.18
CA LEU A 156 -15.90 -3.27 -9.33
C LEU A 156 -15.93 -4.80 -9.48
N LEU A 157 -16.46 -5.54 -8.51
CA LEU A 157 -16.54 -7.01 -8.55
C LEU A 157 -17.80 -7.53 -9.28
N ASN A 158 -18.69 -6.62 -9.67
CA ASN A 158 -20.01 -6.89 -10.26
C ASN A 158 -20.00 -6.81 -11.79
#